data_AF-A0A1I7EAA9-F1
#
_entry.id   AF-A0A1I7EAA9-F1
#
_cell.length_a   1.000
_cell.length_b   1.000
_cell.length_c   1.000
_cell.angle_alpha   90.00
_cell.angle_beta   90.00
_cell.angle_gamma   90.00
#
_symmetry.space_group_name_H-M   'P 1'
#
loop_
_entity.id
_entity.type
_entity.pdbx_description
1 polymer ?
#
loop_
_entity_poly.entity_id
_entity_poly.type
_entity_poly.pdbx_seq_one_letter_code
_entity_poly.pdbx_strand_id
1 'polypeptide(L)'
;MKKVLLVSALALSVTSFVCNASEASNVHEEAAKEHEMVAQHHKKIAKLHKEGQHEEAKKEASTAIKESSSAHEKTVGAEAASAKQ
;
A
#
# COMPACT_ATOMS: atom_id res chain seq x y z
N MET A 1 39.72 -27.52 -0.06
CA MET A 1 38.50 -27.09 0.67
C MET A 1 38.14 -25.59 0.47
N LYS A 2 38.41 -24.96 -0.69
CA LYS A 2 37.99 -23.56 -0.98
C LYS A 2 36.76 -23.45 -1.91
N LYS A 3 36.38 -24.58 -2.53
CA LYS A 3 35.21 -24.86 -3.39
C LYS A 3 33.85 -24.46 -2.80
N VAL A 4 33.68 -24.87 -1.56
CA VAL A 4 32.36 -25.05 -0.92
C VAL A 4 31.89 -23.76 -0.23
N LEU A 5 32.83 -22.91 0.21
CA LEU A 5 32.50 -21.64 0.88
C LEU A 5 31.82 -20.62 -0.04
N LEU A 6 32.09 -20.66 -1.34
CA LEU A 6 31.46 -19.75 -2.32
C LEU A 6 30.00 -20.10 -2.60
N VAL A 7 29.61 -21.38 -2.50
CA VAL A 7 28.23 -21.82 -2.79
C VAL A 7 27.30 -21.48 -1.62
N SER A 8 27.79 -21.59 -0.37
CA SER A 8 26.98 -21.27 0.82
C SER A 8 26.67 -19.77 0.96
N ALA A 9 27.58 -18.88 0.54
CA ALA A 9 27.33 -17.44 0.57
C ALA A 9 26.29 -17.01 -0.49
N LEU A 10 26.25 -17.69 -1.64
CA LEU A 10 25.29 -17.41 -2.70
C LEU A 10 23.88 -17.89 -2.35
N ALA A 11 23.74 -19.02 -1.66
CA ALA A 11 22.44 -19.51 -1.20
C ALA A 11 21.83 -18.59 -0.11
N LEU A 12 22.66 -18.06 0.78
CA LEU A 12 22.22 -17.12 1.83
C LEU A 12 21.83 -15.74 1.28
N SER A 13 22.47 -15.27 0.20
CA SER A 13 22.10 -13.99 -0.43
C SER A 13 20.79 -14.09 -1.20
N VAL A 14 20.48 -15.22 -1.85
CA VAL A 14 19.23 -15.40 -2.60
C VAL A 14 18.03 -15.45 -1.66
N THR A 15 18.15 -16.03 -0.46
CA THR A 15 17.06 -16.06 0.52
C THR A 15 16.67 -14.67 1.05
N SER A 16 17.63 -13.76 1.21
CA SER A 16 17.36 -12.39 1.68
C SER A 16 16.62 -11.56 0.65
N PHE A 17 16.97 -11.69 -0.64
CA PHE A 17 16.30 -10.96 -1.73
C PHE A 17 14.86 -11.44 -1.97
N VAL A 18 14.58 -12.74 -1.85
CA VAL A 18 13.24 -13.30 -2.12
C VAL A 18 12.24 -12.93 -1.01
N CYS A 19 12.67 -12.89 0.26
CA CYS A 19 11.80 -12.46 1.37
C CYS A 19 11.44 -10.97 1.22
N ASN A 20 12.43 -10.15 0.89
CA ASN A 20 12.31 -8.72 0.67
C ASN A 20 11.37 -8.34 -0.48
N ALA A 21 11.43 -9.05 -1.61
CA ALA A 21 10.57 -8.79 -2.76
C ALA A 21 9.10 -9.17 -2.51
N SER A 22 8.85 -10.24 -1.74
CA SER A 22 7.49 -10.66 -1.39
C SER A 22 6.82 -9.69 -0.43
N GLU A 23 7.57 -9.17 0.54
CA GLU A 23 7.05 -8.15 1.48
C GLU A 23 6.78 -6.82 0.77
N ALA A 24 7.68 -6.36 -0.10
CA ALA A 24 7.46 -5.14 -0.88
C ALA A 24 6.24 -5.25 -1.83
N SER A 25 6.07 -6.41 -2.50
CA SER A 25 4.91 -6.67 -3.37
C SER A 25 3.58 -6.59 -2.62
N ASN A 26 3.49 -7.21 -1.43
CA ASN A 26 2.27 -7.19 -0.63
C ASN A 26 1.92 -5.78 -0.17
N VAL A 27 2.91 -4.99 0.23
CA VAL A 27 2.69 -3.62 0.69
C VAL A 27 2.23 -2.71 -0.47
N HIS A 28 2.79 -2.88 -1.67
CA HIS A 28 2.31 -2.14 -2.84
C HIS A 28 0.90 -2.55 -3.28
N GLU A 29 0.55 -3.83 -3.20
CA GLU A 29 -0.80 -4.30 -3.50
C GLU A 29 -1.83 -3.75 -2.50
N GLU A 30 -1.51 -3.72 -1.21
CA GLU A 30 -2.37 -3.11 -0.19
C GLU A 30 -2.55 -1.60 -0.43
N ALA A 31 -1.47 -0.86 -0.71
CA ALA A 31 -1.55 0.57 -1.02
C ALA A 31 -2.44 0.83 -2.25
N ALA A 32 -2.32 0.01 -3.30
CA ALA A 32 -3.15 0.13 -4.50
C ALA A 32 -4.65 -0.08 -4.21
N LYS A 33 -4.99 -1.10 -3.40
CA LYS A 33 -6.38 -1.38 -2.99
C LYS A 33 -6.97 -0.22 -2.18
N GLU A 34 -6.20 0.38 -1.30
CA GLU A 34 -6.68 1.51 -0.50
C GLU A 34 -6.89 2.77 -1.35
N HIS A 35 -6.00 3.05 -2.31
CA HIS A 35 -6.23 4.13 -3.27
C HIS A 35 -7.47 3.90 -4.15
N GLU A 36 -7.74 2.66 -4.56
CA GLU A 36 -8.97 2.31 -5.26
C GLU A 36 -10.22 2.58 -4.40
N MET A 37 -10.17 2.24 -3.12
CA MET A 37 -11.27 2.48 -2.17
C MET A 37 -11.57 3.98 -2.01
N VAL A 38 -10.53 4.81 -1.86
CA VAL A 38 -10.67 6.28 -1.79
C VAL A 38 -11.29 6.83 -3.09
N ALA A 39 -10.90 6.32 -4.25
CA ALA A 39 -11.50 6.72 -5.52
C ALA A 39 -13.01 6.36 -5.60
N GLN A 40 -13.41 5.21 -5.05
CA GLN A 40 -14.83 4.84 -4.95
C GLN A 40 -15.60 5.79 -4.04
N HIS A 41 -15.03 6.20 -2.90
CA HIS A 41 -15.63 7.20 -2.04
C HIS A 41 -15.81 8.55 -2.75
N HIS A 42 -14.80 9.05 -3.47
CA HIS A 42 -14.95 10.26 -4.27
C HIS A 42 -16.07 10.16 -5.31
N LYS A 43 -16.20 9.00 -5.98
CA LYS A 43 -17.29 8.76 -6.93
C LYS A 43 -18.67 8.78 -6.25
N LYS A 44 -18.78 8.19 -5.05
CA LYS A 44 -20.02 8.18 -4.27
C LYS A 44 -20.39 9.55 -3.74
N ILE A 45 -19.41 10.32 -3.26
CA ILE A 45 -19.60 11.72 -2.83
C ILE A 45 -20.13 12.56 -4.00
N ALA A 46 -19.50 12.45 -5.18
CA ALA A 46 -19.95 13.18 -6.37
C ALA A 46 -21.39 12.84 -6.76
N LYS A 47 -21.79 11.56 -6.63
CA LYS A 47 -23.17 11.11 -6.85
C LYS A 47 -24.14 11.72 -5.83
N LEU A 48 -23.86 11.60 -4.54
CA LEU A 48 -24.70 12.14 -3.46
C LEU A 48 -24.84 13.67 -3.59
N HIS A 49 -23.76 14.36 -3.95
CA HIS A 49 -23.76 15.80 -4.17
C HIS A 49 -24.64 16.20 -5.37
N LYS A 50 -24.66 15.39 -6.43
CA LYS A 50 -25.55 15.57 -7.59
C LYS A 50 -27.02 15.29 -7.24
N GLU A 51 -27.28 14.37 -6.31
CA GLU A 51 -28.62 13.99 -5.84
C GLU A 51 -29.17 14.97 -4.76
N GLY A 52 -28.42 16.00 -4.38
CA GLY A 52 -28.81 16.97 -3.35
C GLY A 52 -28.68 16.44 -1.91
N GLN A 53 -28.10 15.25 -1.76
CA GLN A 53 -27.86 14.55 -0.51
C GLN A 53 -26.59 15.06 0.19
N HIS A 54 -26.57 16.35 0.51
CA HIS A 54 -25.36 17.04 0.99
C HIS A 54 -24.87 16.53 2.35
N GLU A 55 -25.77 16.16 3.26
CA GLU A 55 -25.39 15.60 4.56
C GLU A 55 -24.80 14.19 4.44
N GLU A 56 -25.37 13.33 3.59
CA GLU A 56 -24.76 12.03 3.29
C GLU A 56 -23.43 12.18 2.56
N ALA A 57 -23.32 13.13 1.62
CA ALA A 57 -22.06 13.43 0.94
C ALA A 57 -20.97 13.89 1.92
N LYS A 58 -21.32 14.70 2.91
CA LYS A 58 -20.39 15.18 3.96
C LYS A 58 -19.95 14.06 4.90
N LYS A 59 -20.86 13.16 5.26
CA LYS A 59 -20.53 11.95 6.04
C LYS A 59 -19.58 11.05 5.26
N GLU A 60 -19.88 10.81 3.99
CA GLU A 60 -19.04 10.01 3.10
C GLU A 60 -17.67 10.64 2.87
N ALA A 61 -17.59 11.97 2.71
CA ALA A 61 -16.34 12.72 2.61
C ALA A 61 -15.49 12.58 3.88
N SER A 62 -16.11 12.59 5.06
CA SER A 62 -15.40 12.39 6.32
C SER A 62 -14.81 10.98 6.43
N THR A 63 -15.50 9.96 5.90
CA THR A 63 -14.95 8.59 5.78
C THR A 63 -13.80 8.54 4.79
N ALA A 64 -13.98 9.13 3.60
CA ALA A 64 -12.96 9.18 2.55
C ALA A 64 -11.66 9.84 3.03
N ILE A 65 -11.75 10.92 3.81
CA ILE A 65 -10.59 11.60 4.41
C ILE A 65 -9.84 10.67 5.35
N LYS A 66 -10.55 9.94 6.23
CA LYS A 66 -9.90 9.01 7.16
C LYS A 66 -9.20 7.87 6.43
N GLU A 67 -9.85 7.28 5.44
CA GLU A 67 -9.27 6.21 4.64
C GLU A 67 -8.10 6.69 3.79
N SER A 68 -8.19 7.91 3.22
CA SER A 68 -7.08 8.52 2.50
C SER A 68 -5.89 8.81 3.40
N SER A 69 -6.10 9.21 4.66
CA SER A 69 -5.02 9.36 5.65
C SER A 69 -4.36 8.03 5.96
N SER A 70 -5.14 6.96 6.17
CA SER A 70 -4.62 5.60 6.38
C SER A 70 -3.79 5.11 5.18
N ALA A 71 -4.31 5.30 3.96
CA ALA A 71 -3.63 4.93 2.73
C ALA A 71 -2.30 5.67 2.56
N HIS A 72 -2.28 6.96 2.89
CA HIS A 72 -1.07 7.77 2.84
C HIS A 72 -0.03 7.28 3.86
N GLU A 73 -0.42 7.03 5.11
CA GLU A 73 0.49 6.51 6.15
C GLU A 73 1.10 5.16 5.76
N LYS A 74 0.30 4.25 5.19
CA LYS A 74 0.79 2.95 4.70
C LYS A 74 1.71 3.09 3.50
N THR A 75 1.43 4.01 2.59
CA THR A 75 2.31 4.31 1.45
C THR A 75 3.65 4.86 1.93
N VAL A 76 3.65 5.78 2.88
CA VAL A 76 4.90 6.32 3.48
C VAL A 76 5.67 5.21 4.22
N GLY A 77 4.97 4.33 4.94
CA GLY A 77 5.58 3.14 5.54
C GLY A 77 6.21 2.20 4.52
N ALA A 78 5.55 2.00 3.38
CA ALA A 78 6.05 1.22 2.25
C ALA A 78 7.33 1.79 1.64
N GLU A 79 7.35 3.11 1.42
CA GLU A 79 8.52 3.83 0.91
C GLU A 79 9.70 3.71 1.90
N ALA A 80 9.44 3.85 3.20
CA ALA A 80 10.45 3.72 4.24
C ALA A 80 10.99 2.27 4.37
N ALA A 81 10.16 1.26 4.14
CA ALA A 81 10.58 -0.15 4.13
C ALA A 81 11.39 -0.47 2.86
N SER A 82 10.97 0.06 1.72
CA SER A 82 11.65 -0.12 0.43
C SER A 82 13.01 0.60 0.37
N ALA A 83 13.14 1.75 1.05
CA ALA A 83 14.40 2.50 1.15
C ALA A 83 15.43 1.85 2.11
N LYS A 84 15.04 0.84 2.89
CA LYS A 84 15.93 0.08 3.80
C LYS A 84 16.39 -1.27 3.23
N GLN A 85 15.88 -1.68 2.07
CA GLN A 85 16.34 -2.85 1.31
C GLN A 85 17.54 -2.51 0.43
#